data_AF-A0A6I9XIK9-F1
#
_entry.id   AF-A0A6I9XIK9-F1
#
_cell.length_a   1.000
_cell.length_b   1.000
_cell.length_c   1.000
_cell.angle_alpha   90.00
_cell.angle_beta   90.00
_cell.angle_gamma   90.00
#
_symmetry.space_group_name_H-M   'P 1'
#
loop_
_entity.id
_entity.type
_entity.pdbx_description
1 polymer ?
#
loop_
_entity_poly.entity_id
_entity_poly.type
_entity_poly.pdbx_seq_one_letter_code
_entity_poly.pdbx_strand_id
1 'polypeptide(L)'
;MGIEWMRRHLAPDYRVHTISFKDPNPMHIDATFNIIGPGLVLSNPDRPCNEIDLFKKAGWTILHPPLPLIPDNHPLWMSSKWLSMNVLMLGEKRVMVDANEIPIQKLFESLVSSRSVNLF
;
A
#
# COMPACT_ATOMS: atom_id res chain seq x y z
N MET A 1 10.55 -10.40 19.49
CA MET A 1 11.59 -9.55 20.13
C MET A 1 11.86 -8.26 19.36
N GLY A 2 12.04 -8.28 18.03
CA GLY A 2 12.30 -7.05 17.24
C GLY A 2 11.18 -5.98 17.30
N ILE A 3 9.92 -6.36 17.07
CA ILE A 3 8.78 -5.43 17.13
C ILE A 3 8.65 -4.76 18.51
N GLU A 4 8.86 -5.53 19.58
CA GLU A 4 8.78 -5.00 20.95
C GLU A 4 9.94 -4.06 21.28
N TRP A 5 11.12 -4.32 20.74
CA TRP A 5 12.24 -3.38 20.83
C TRP A 5 11.90 -2.05 20.17
N MET A 6 11.36 -2.07 18.94
CA MET A 6 10.91 -0.86 18.23
C MET A 6 9.84 -0.10 19.03
N ARG A 7 8.86 -0.83 19.59
CA ARG A 7 7.77 -0.24 20.38
C ARG A 7 8.30 0.51 21.60
N ARG A 8 9.21 -0.09 22.37
CA ARG A 8 9.78 0.57 23.57
C ARG A 8 10.70 1.73 23.21
N HIS A 9 11.47 1.59 22.13
CA HIS A 9 12.46 2.60 21.75
C HIS A 9 11.83 3.92 21.27
N LEU A 10 10.68 3.86 20.60
CA LEU A 10 10.01 5.04 20.04
C LEU A 10 8.91 5.61 20.95
N ALA A 11 8.62 4.97 22.08
CA ALA A 11 7.64 5.46 23.04
C ALA A 11 8.21 6.64 23.86
N PRO A 12 7.37 7.61 24.28
CA PRO A 12 5.91 7.64 24.12
C PRO A 12 5.40 8.29 22.83
N ASP A 13 6.29 8.90 22.04
CA ASP A 13 5.89 9.75 20.91
C ASP A 13 5.26 8.97 19.75
N TYR A 14 5.69 7.73 19.53
CA TYR A 14 5.15 6.85 18.49
C TYR A 14 4.50 5.60 19.06
N ARG A 15 3.51 5.08 18.32
CA ARG A 15 2.84 3.80 18.61
C ARG A 15 3.12 2.82 17.50
N VAL A 16 3.68 1.66 17.86
CA VAL A 16 3.92 0.56 16.92
C VAL A 16 2.78 -0.44 17.02
N HIS A 17 1.96 -0.51 15.97
CA HIS A 17 0.86 -1.46 15.84
C HIS A 17 1.32 -2.69 15.04
N THR A 18 1.00 -3.88 15.53
CA THR A 18 1.18 -5.13 14.77
C THR A 18 -0.12 -5.46 14.06
N ILE A 19 -0.06 -5.71 12.76
CA ILE A 19 -1.17 -6.21 11.94
C ILE A 19 -0.71 -7.45 11.18
N SER A 20 -1.66 -8.26 10.73
CA SER A 20 -1.42 -9.56 10.12
C SER A 20 -2.26 -9.74 8.85
N PHE A 21 -1.79 -10.61 7.95
CA PHE A 21 -2.39 -10.81 6.63
C PHE A 21 -2.47 -12.30 6.32
N LYS A 22 -3.41 -12.68 5.45
CA LYS A 22 -3.44 -14.02 4.85
C LYS A 22 -2.39 -14.12 3.74
N ASP A 23 -1.12 -14.30 4.12
CA ASP A 23 0.02 -14.43 3.20
C ASP A 23 0.87 -15.65 3.62
N PRO A 24 1.08 -16.65 2.75
CA PRO A 24 1.87 -17.83 3.08
C PRO A 24 3.38 -17.56 3.24
N ASN A 25 3.92 -16.48 2.67
CA ASN A 25 5.37 -16.19 2.70
C ASN A 25 5.67 -14.69 2.91
N PRO A 26 5.32 -14.10 4.07
CA PRO A 26 5.49 -12.67 4.30
C PRO A 26 6.95 -12.29 4.53
N MET A 27 7.47 -11.41 3.69
CA MET A 27 8.79 -10.78 3.85
C MET A 27 8.65 -9.35 3.32
N HIS A 28 8.42 -8.39 4.23
CA HIS A 28 8.03 -6.98 4.00
C HIS A 28 6.52 -6.73 3.81
N ILE A 29 6.11 -5.50 4.13
CA ILE A 29 4.69 -5.08 4.22
C ILE A 29 4.26 -4.16 3.07
N ASP A 30 5.20 -3.55 2.37
CA ASP A 30 5.04 -2.46 1.42
C ASP A 30 4.52 -2.88 0.03
N ALA A 31 4.50 -4.18 -0.28
CA ALA A 31 3.75 -4.77 -1.41
C ALA A 31 2.45 -5.47 -0.96
N THR A 32 2.01 -5.19 0.26
CA THR A 32 0.82 -5.79 0.90
C THR A 32 -0.13 -4.71 1.43
N PHE A 33 0.40 -3.74 2.15
CA PHE A 33 -0.35 -2.65 2.78
C PHE A 33 0.47 -1.36 2.70
N ASN A 34 0.29 -0.60 1.62
CA ASN A 34 1.08 0.59 1.31
C ASN A 34 0.26 1.86 1.61
N ILE A 35 0.66 2.62 2.64
CA ILE A 35 -0.03 3.85 3.06
C ILE A 35 0.44 4.98 2.15
N ILE A 36 -0.46 5.50 1.33
CA ILE A 36 -0.14 6.47 0.26
C ILE A 36 -0.59 7.91 0.58
N GLY A 37 -1.22 8.13 1.73
CA GLY A 37 -1.58 9.46 2.21
C GLY A 37 -2.41 9.44 3.48
N PRO A 38 -2.77 10.61 4.02
CA PRO A 38 -3.61 10.70 5.22
C PRO A 38 -4.94 9.98 4.99
N GLY A 39 -5.19 8.92 5.79
CA GLY A 39 -6.41 8.13 5.69
C GLY A 39 -6.55 7.33 4.40
N LEU A 40 -5.48 7.08 3.64
CA LEU A 40 -5.53 6.40 2.34
C LEU A 40 -4.47 5.30 2.25
N VAL A 41 -4.90 4.09 1.91
CA VAL A 41 -4.01 2.92 1.82
C VAL A 41 -4.37 2.03 0.64
N LEU A 42 -3.34 1.50 -0.02
CA LEU A 42 -3.45 0.38 -0.96
C LEU A 42 -3.37 -0.93 -0.19
N SER A 43 -4.42 -1.74 -0.23
CA SER A 43 -4.48 -3.07 0.37
C SER A 43 -4.49 -4.13 -0.72
N ASN A 44 -3.46 -4.96 -0.73
CA ASN A 44 -3.31 -6.06 -1.67
C ASN A 44 -4.53 -7.02 -1.57
N PRO A 45 -5.26 -7.27 -2.66
CA PRO A 45 -6.46 -8.12 -2.63
C PRO A 45 -6.15 -9.59 -2.33
N ASP A 46 -4.95 -10.08 -2.67
CA ASP A 46 -4.54 -11.47 -2.43
C ASP A 46 -4.11 -11.71 -0.98
N ARG A 47 -3.81 -10.64 -0.24
CA ARG A 47 -3.26 -10.66 1.12
C ARG A 47 -4.13 -9.80 2.05
N PRO A 48 -5.39 -10.19 2.29
CA PRO A 48 -6.31 -9.41 3.11
C PRO A 48 -5.79 -9.22 4.54
N CYS A 49 -5.94 -8.01 5.07
CA CYS A 49 -5.57 -7.64 6.44
C CYS A 49 -6.62 -8.13 7.45
N ASN A 50 -6.18 -8.84 8.49
CA ASN A 50 -7.06 -9.36 9.53
C ASN A 50 -7.64 -8.24 10.41
N GLU A 51 -6.89 -7.15 10.59
CA GLU A 51 -7.27 -5.99 11.40
C GLU A 51 -7.85 -4.83 10.55
N ILE A 52 -8.34 -5.10 9.34
CA ILE A 52 -8.82 -4.06 8.41
C ILE A 52 -9.91 -3.16 9.00
N ASP A 53 -10.73 -3.69 9.91
CA ASP A 53 -11.82 -2.96 10.54
C ASP A 53 -11.32 -1.83 11.46
N LEU A 54 -10.09 -1.89 11.96
CA LEU A 54 -9.46 -0.77 12.68
C LEU A 54 -9.38 0.47 11.79
N PHE A 55 -8.95 0.28 10.55
CA PHE A 55 -8.78 1.35 9.57
C PHE A 55 -10.14 1.87 9.07
N LYS A 56 -11.10 0.97 8.82
CA LYS A 56 -12.46 1.37 8.45
C LYS A 56 -13.14 2.20 9.54
N LYS A 57 -13.02 1.80 10.81
CA LYS A 57 -13.56 2.56 11.96
C LYS A 57 -12.88 3.92 12.12
N ALA A 58 -11.60 4.03 11.73
CA ALA A 58 -10.88 5.29 11.68
C ALA A 58 -11.24 6.16 10.46
N GLY A 59 -12.17 5.74 9.59
CA GLY A 59 -12.59 6.48 8.40
C GLY A 59 -11.58 6.44 7.24
N TRP A 60 -10.67 5.47 7.23
CA TRP A 60 -9.69 5.34 6.14
C TRP A 60 -10.34 4.81 4.88
N THR A 61 -9.91 5.35 3.74
CA THR A 61 -10.22 4.82 2.42
C THR A 61 -9.25 3.68 2.10
N ILE A 62 -9.81 2.48 1.94
CA ILE A 62 -9.05 1.29 1.54
C ILE A 62 -9.23 1.11 0.05
N LEU A 63 -8.14 1.19 -0.70
CA LEU A 63 -8.11 0.95 -2.14
C LEU A 63 -7.51 -0.41 -2.43
N HIS A 64 -8.12 -1.15 -3.34
CA HIS A 64 -7.56 -2.39 -3.87
C HIS A 64 -6.93 -2.09 -5.24
N PRO A 65 -5.59 -2.23 -5.39
CA PRO A 65 -4.95 -2.01 -6.67
C PRO A 65 -5.39 -3.07 -7.69
N PRO A 66 -5.35 -2.74 -8.99
CA PRO A 66 -5.62 -3.71 -10.05
C PRO A 66 -4.51 -4.78 -10.11
N LEU A 67 -4.79 -5.87 -10.83
CA LEU A 67 -3.82 -6.94 -11.05
C LEU A 67 -2.57 -6.40 -11.79
N PRO A 68 -1.36 -6.83 -11.39
CA PRO A 68 -0.13 -6.49 -12.09
C PRO A 68 -0.11 -7.00 -13.53
N LEU A 69 0.54 -6.26 -14.42
CA LEU A 69 0.75 -6.62 -15.83
C LEU A 69 2.07 -7.34 -16.09
N ILE A 70 3.00 -7.35 -15.12
CA ILE A 70 4.29 -8.03 -15.28
C ILE A 70 4.10 -9.51 -15.70
N PRO A 71 4.74 -9.97 -16.80
CA PRO A 71 4.56 -11.32 -17.32
C PRO A 71 4.97 -12.42 -16.34
N ASP A 72 4.27 -13.56 -16.40
CA ASP A 72 4.54 -14.76 -15.59
C ASP A 72 5.94 -15.35 -15.81
N ASN A 73 6.52 -15.12 -16.99
CA ASN A 73 7.85 -15.58 -17.34
C ASN A 73 8.96 -14.56 -16.98
N HIS A 74 8.61 -13.39 -16.44
CA HIS A 74 9.60 -12.42 -15.99
C HIS A 74 10.29 -12.93 -14.71
N PRO A 75 11.63 -12.98 -14.64
CA PRO A 75 12.33 -13.49 -13.48
C PRO A 75 12.19 -12.54 -12.28
N LEU A 76 11.46 -12.97 -11.26
CA LEU A 76 11.41 -12.32 -9.95
C LEU A 76 12.15 -13.19 -8.93
N TRP A 77 13.44 -12.93 -8.74
CA TRP A 77 14.28 -13.69 -7.79
C TRP A 77 13.83 -13.51 -6.33
N MET A 78 13.25 -12.36 -6.01
CA MET A 78 12.62 -12.04 -4.72
C MET A 78 11.32 -11.27 -4.98
N SER A 79 10.45 -11.19 -3.97
CA SER A 79 9.14 -10.53 -4.04
C SER A 79 8.12 -11.26 -4.94
N SER A 80 7.07 -10.56 -5.34
CA SER A 80 6.01 -11.05 -6.22
C SER A 80 5.62 -9.98 -7.24
N LYS A 81 4.72 -10.33 -8.16
CA LYS A 81 4.19 -9.39 -9.16
C LYS A 81 3.53 -8.15 -8.55
N TRP A 82 3.14 -8.21 -7.27
CA TRP A 82 2.58 -7.09 -6.52
C TRP A 82 3.56 -5.94 -6.25
N LEU A 83 4.78 -5.97 -6.80
CA LEU A 83 5.63 -4.78 -6.91
C LEU A 83 4.93 -3.62 -7.64
N SER A 84 3.90 -3.87 -8.45
CA SER A 84 3.08 -2.81 -9.06
C SER A 84 2.49 -1.80 -8.06
N MET A 85 2.16 -2.24 -6.84
CA MET A 85 1.66 -1.39 -5.76
C MET A 85 2.74 -0.90 -4.77
N ASN A 86 4.00 -1.31 -4.96
CA ASN A 86 5.15 -0.85 -4.18
C ASN A 86 5.61 0.55 -4.67
N VAL A 87 4.68 1.50 -4.60
CA VAL A 87 4.89 2.86 -5.10
C VAL A 87 5.56 3.76 -4.05
N LEU A 88 6.20 4.82 -4.54
CA LEU A 88 6.77 5.87 -3.70
C LEU A 88 5.99 7.18 -3.88
N MET A 89 5.45 7.71 -2.79
CA MET A 89 4.78 9.02 -2.81
C MET A 89 5.81 10.15 -2.70
N LEU A 90 5.79 11.10 -3.64
CA LEU A 90 6.58 12.34 -3.60
C LEU A 90 5.80 13.52 -2.98
N GLY A 91 4.61 13.22 -2.47
CA GLY A 91 3.61 14.13 -1.92
C GLY A 91 2.21 13.55 -2.15
N GLU A 92 1.19 14.14 -1.55
CA GLU A 92 -0.18 13.56 -1.56
C GLU A 92 -0.81 13.44 -2.96
N LYS A 93 -0.30 14.17 -3.95
CA LYS A 93 -0.81 14.20 -5.34
C LYS A 93 0.21 13.73 -6.38
N ARG A 94 1.38 13.23 -5.95
CA ARG A 94 2.46 12.80 -6.86
C ARG A 94 2.98 11.45 -6.42
N VAL A 95 2.91 10.48 -7.32
CA VAL A 95 3.34 9.10 -7.09
C VAL A 95 4.35 8.71 -8.16
N MET A 96 5.42 8.04 -7.75
CA MET A 96 6.33 7.32 -8.64
C MET A 96 5.85 5.87 -8.73
N VAL A 97 5.56 5.42 -9.95
CA VAL A 97 4.95 4.12 -10.25
C VAL A 97 5.60 3.53 -11.50
N ASP A 98 5.63 2.21 -11.63
CA ASP A 98 6.21 1.53 -12.79
C ASP A 98 5.52 1.95 -14.09
N ALA A 99 6.32 2.23 -15.13
CA ALA A 99 5.84 2.74 -16.40
C ALA A 99 4.97 1.75 -17.19
N ASN A 100 5.13 0.44 -16.94
CA ASN A 100 4.41 -0.62 -17.64
C ASN A 100 3.07 -0.95 -16.97
N GLU A 101 2.89 -0.57 -15.70
CA GLU A 101 1.71 -0.90 -14.90
C GLU A 101 0.57 0.11 -15.13
N ILE A 102 0.10 0.17 -16.38
CA ILE A 102 -0.95 1.11 -16.83
C ILE A 102 -2.23 1.05 -15.96
N PRO A 103 -2.75 -0.12 -15.53
CA PRO A 103 -3.97 -0.17 -14.74
C PRO A 103 -3.86 0.59 -13.42
N ILE A 104 -2.73 0.46 -12.70
CA ILE A 104 -2.56 1.16 -11.42
C ILE A 104 -2.25 2.65 -11.65
N GLN A 105 -1.59 3.01 -12.76
CA GLN A 105 -1.48 4.42 -13.18
C GLN A 105 -2.87 5.05 -13.35
N LYS A 106 -3.80 4.37 -14.04
CA LYS A 106 -5.19 4.82 -14.21
C LYS A 106 -5.95 4.94 -12.90
N LEU A 107 -5.71 4.02 -11.95
CA LEU A 107 -6.23 4.15 -10.59
C LEU A 107 -5.76 5.48 -9.96
N PHE A 108 -4.45 5.78 -10.00
CA PHE A 108 -3.94 7.03 -9.42
C PHE A 108 -4.45 8.28 -10.13
N GLU A 109 -4.53 8.29 -11.46
CA GLU A 109 -5.13 9.39 -12.23
C GLU A 109 -6.56 9.70 -11.74
N SER A 110 -7.37 8.66 -11.51
CA SER A 110 -8.76 8.82 -11.03
C SER A 110 -8.85 9.43 -9.62
N LEU A 111 -7.87 9.17 -8.76
CA LEU A 111 -7.80 9.72 -7.40
C LEU A 111 -7.46 11.21 -7.39
N VAL A 112 -6.66 11.68 -8.35
CA VAL A 112 -6.35 13.10 -8.50
C VAL A 112 -7.58 13.86 -8.99
N SER A 113 -8.33 13.30 -9.94
CA SER A 113 -9.54 13.93 -10.50
C SER A 113 -10.71 13.98 -9.50
N SER A 114 -10.84 12.99 -8.62
CA SER A 114 -11.95 12.90 -7.65
C SER A 114 -11.80 13.79 -6.42
N ARG A 115 -10.58 14.26 -6.11
CA ARG A 115 -10.33 15.20 -5.01
C ARG A 115 -10.40 16.64 -5.52
N SER A 116 -11.62 17.13 -5.76
CA SER A 116 -11.99 18.52 -6.12
C SER A 116 -10.80 19.45 -6.41
N VAL A 117 -10.31 19.42 -7.63
CA VAL A 117 -9.43 20.46 -8.16
C VAL A 117 -10.26 21.27 -9.13
N ASN A 118 -10.60 22.51 -8.77
CA ASN A 118 -11.03 23.50 -9.76
C ASN A 118 -9.86 23.68 -10.74
N LEU A 119 -10.07 23.27 -11.99
CA LEU A 119 -9.20 23.62 -13.09
C LEU A 119 -9.46 25.10 -13.42
N PHE A 120 -8.43 25.93 -13.32
CA PHE A 120 -8.38 27.21 -14.03
C PHE A 120 -7.95 26.95 -15.47
#